data_AF-A0A497K6W1-F1
#
_entry.id   AF-A0A497K6W1-F1
#
_cell.length_a   1.000
_cell.length_b   1.000
_cell.length_c   1.000
_cell.angle_alpha   90.00
_cell.angle_beta   90.00
_cell.angle_gamma   90.00
#
_symmetry.space_group_name_H-M   'P 1'
#
loop_
_entity.id
_entity.type
_entity.pdbx_description
1 polymer ?
#
loop_
_entity_poly.entity_id
_entity_poly.type
_entity_poly.pdbx_seq_one_letter_code
_entity_poly.pdbx_strand_id
1 'polypeptide(L)'
;ETELRKMEVRLKEFIEAENEATESIRRCINKFTELNYFIQSLSKENIQEQLQRALELRLEAIKAFYDALEKMSKAEHEKSHLLESYGSIILALEEQFQKLLGK
;
A
#
# COMPACT_ATOMS: atom_id res chain seq x y z
N GLU A 1 -20.04 -14.61 15.79
CA GLU A 1 -18.72 -14.93 15.19
C GLU A 1 -17.65 -14.53 16.20
N THR A 2 -16.71 -15.42 16.54
CA THR A 2 -15.69 -15.12 17.57
C THR A 2 -14.79 -13.98 17.08
N GLU A 3 -14.37 -13.08 17.98
CA GLU A 3 -13.45 -11.98 17.63
C GLU A 3 -12.15 -12.48 16.98
N LEU A 4 -11.71 -13.70 17.33
CA LEU A 4 -10.62 -14.41 16.66
C LEU A 4 -10.90 -14.67 15.17
N ARG A 5 -12.13 -15.07 14.80
CA ARG A 5 -12.51 -15.32 13.41
C ARG A 5 -12.54 -14.04 12.59
N LYS A 6 -13.01 -12.93 13.18
CA LYS A 6 -12.94 -11.60 12.55
C LYS A 6 -11.49 -11.16 12.33
N MET A 7 -10.61 -11.43 13.29
CA MET A 7 -9.19 -11.14 13.17
C MET A 7 -8.51 -11.96 12.06
N GLU A 8 -8.86 -13.24 11.90
CA GLU A 8 -8.36 -14.06 10.78
C GLU A 8 -8.73 -13.45 9.41
N VAL A 9 -9.97 -12.95 9.27
CA VAL A 9 -10.43 -12.28 8.05
C VAL A 9 -9.65 -10.99 7.81
N ARG A 10 -9.58 -10.12 8.81
CA ARG A 10 -8.86 -8.83 8.71
C ARG A 10 -7.37 -9.01 8.44
N LEU A 11 -6.75 -10.05 8.99
CA LEU A 11 -5.35 -10.38 8.70
C LEU A 11 -5.17 -10.74 7.22
N LYS A 12 -6.10 -11.53 6.66
CA LYS A 12 -6.07 -11.89 5.24
C LYS A 12 -6.26 -10.67 4.35
N GLU A 13 -7.23 -9.81 4.66
CA GLU A 13 -7.49 -8.56 3.94
C GLU A 13 -6.28 -7.63 3.96
N PHE A 14 -5.64 -7.47 5.12
CA PHE A 14 -4.40 -6.71 5.26
C PHE A 14 -3.27 -7.28 4.41
N ILE A 15 -3.02 -8.60 4.44
CA ILE A 15 -1.98 -9.24 3.63
C ILE A 15 -2.24 -9.03 2.14
N GLU A 16 -3.48 -9.18 1.69
CA GLU A 16 -3.86 -8.94 0.29
C GLU A 16 -3.60 -7.47 -0.11
N ALA A 17 -4.01 -6.51 0.73
CA ALA A 17 -3.78 -5.09 0.49
C ALA A 17 -2.28 -4.70 0.49
N GLU A 18 -1.48 -5.25 1.41
CA GLU A 18 -0.02 -5.04 1.46
C GLU A 18 0.69 -5.59 0.22
N ASN A 19 0.26 -6.75 -0.28
CA ASN A 19 0.80 -7.31 -1.52
C ASN A 19 0.46 -6.42 -2.73
N GLU A 20 -0.79 -5.94 -2.83
CA GLU A 20 -1.18 -4.98 -3.88
C GLU A 20 -0.35 -3.68 -3.81
N ALA A 21 -0.18 -3.13 -2.60
CA ALA A 21 0.62 -1.94 -2.36
C ALA A 21 2.08 -2.17 -2.76
N THR A 22 2.69 -3.29 -2.35
CA THR A 22 4.06 -3.64 -2.70
C THR A 22 4.25 -3.73 -4.21
N GLU A 23 3.34 -4.39 -4.93
CA GLU A 23 3.42 -4.49 -6.39
C GLU A 23 3.22 -3.15 -7.09
N SER A 24 2.34 -2.28 -6.57
CA SER A 24 2.17 -0.92 -7.10
C SER A 24 3.42 -0.06 -6.92
N ILE A 25 4.10 -0.17 -5.77
CA ILE A 25 5.36 0.52 -5.50
C ILE A 25 6.45 0.02 -6.45
N ARG A 26 6.55 -1.29 -6.70
CA ARG A 26 7.50 -1.85 -7.67
C ARG A 26 7.27 -1.29 -9.07
N ARG A 27 6.02 -1.21 -9.52
CA ARG A 27 5.68 -0.61 -10.82
C ARG A 27 6.06 0.87 -10.87
N CYS A 28 5.78 1.61 -9.80
CA CYS A 28 6.17 3.02 -9.67
C CYS A 28 7.68 3.22 -9.77
N ILE A 29 8.47 2.40 -9.05
CA ILE A 29 9.94 2.43 -9.11
C ILE A 29 10.41 2.20 -10.54
N ASN A 30 9.90 1.17 -11.22
CA ASN A 30 10.26 0.88 -12.61
C ASN A 30 9.98 2.06 -13.54
N LYS A 31 8.85 2.77 -13.35
CA LYS A 31 8.50 3.95 -14.15
C LYS A 31 9.41 5.14 -13.87
N PHE A 32 9.82 5.36 -12.62
CA PHE A 32 10.83 6.38 -12.32
C PHE A 32 12.20 6.02 -12.89
N THR A 33 12.59 4.75 -12.85
CA THR A 33 13.82 4.26 -13.44
C THR A 33 13.82 4.47 -14.96
N GLU A 34 12.74 4.12 -15.65
CA GLU A 34 12.56 4.35 -17.10
C GLU A 34 12.70 5.83 -17.45
N LEU A 35 11.98 6.71 -16.73
CA LEU A 35 12.06 8.15 -16.91
C LEU A 35 13.48 8.68 -16.68
N ASN A 36 14.15 8.23 -15.61
CA ASN A 36 15.50 8.68 -15.29
C ASN A 36 16.50 8.28 -16.38
N TYR A 37 16.45 7.03 -16.86
CA TYR A 37 17.30 6.61 -17.98
C TYR A 37 17.04 7.42 -19.25
N PHE A 38 15.77 7.67 -19.56
CA PHE A 38 15.41 8.47 -20.72
C PHE A 38 15.96 9.91 -20.61
N ILE A 39 15.80 10.56 -19.45
CA ILE A 39 16.34 11.91 -19.19
C ILE A 39 17.86 11.93 -19.34
N GLN A 40 18.56 10.91 -18.84
CA GLN A 40 20.02 10.80 -18.97
C GLN A 40 20.49 10.62 -20.42
N SER A 41 19.65 10.05 -21.28
CA SER A 41 19.95 9.84 -22.70
C SER A 41 19.66 11.06 -23.60
N LEU A 42 19.06 12.12 -23.04
CA LEU A 42 18.69 13.31 -23.82
C LEU A 42 19.93 14.00 -24.40
N SER A 43 19.81 14.44 -25.66
CA SER A 43 20.85 15.17 -26.38
C SER A 43 20.28 16.45 -27.01
N LYS A 44 21.15 17.45 -27.21
CA LYS A 44 20.73 18.73 -27.79
C LYS A 44 20.27 18.61 -29.26
N GLU A 45 20.73 17.58 -29.96
CA GLU A 45 20.55 17.44 -31.41
C GLU A 45 19.11 17.10 -31.82
N ASN A 46 18.23 16.64 -30.92
CA ASN A 46 16.81 16.38 -31.20
C ASN A 46 15.90 16.72 -30.01
N ILE A 47 16.23 17.79 -29.28
CA ILE A 47 15.62 18.05 -27.96
C ILE A 47 14.10 18.23 -28.01
N GLN A 48 13.51 18.74 -29.10
CA GLN A 48 12.06 18.93 -29.20
C GLN A 48 11.28 17.60 -29.27
N GLU A 49 11.71 16.65 -30.12
CA GLU A 49 11.08 15.33 -30.19
C GLU A 49 11.30 14.53 -28.91
N GLN A 50 12.52 14.61 -28.36
CA GLN A 50 12.85 13.93 -27.12
C GLN A 50 12.09 14.51 -25.90
N LEU A 51 11.83 15.81 -25.89
CA LEU A 51 11.08 16.47 -24.81
C LEU A 51 9.63 15.97 -24.75
N GLN A 52 8.98 15.77 -25.91
CA GLN A 52 7.62 15.24 -25.94
C GLN A 52 7.55 13.86 -25.28
N ARG A 53 8.48 12.96 -25.62
CA ARG A 53 8.57 11.64 -25.01
C ARG A 53 8.91 11.70 -23.51
N ALA A 54 9.78 12.63 -23.09
CA ALA A 54 10.07 12.84 -21.67
C ALA A 54 8.83 13.27 -20.88
N LEU A 55 7.98 14.13 -21.46
CA LEU A 55 6.74 14.57 -20.83
C LEU A 55 5.72 13.43 -20.68
N GLU A 56 5.62 12.55 -21.67
CA GLU A 56 4.79 11.33 -21.60
C GLU A 56 5.26 10.41 -20.48
N LEU A 57 6.56 10.07 -20.45
CA LEU A 57 7.15 9.23 -19.41
C LEU A 57 6.99 9.84 -18.02
N ARG A 58 7.11 11.18 -17.91
CA ARG A 58 6.85 11.90 -16.66
C ARG A 58 5.41 11.73 -16.21
N LEU A 59 4.44 11.87 -17.12
CA LEU A 59 3.03 11.68 -16.78
C LEU A 59 2.73 10.22 -16.37
N GLU A 60 3.31 9.24 -17.07
CA GLU A 60 3.19 7.82 -16.70
C GLU A 60 3.74 7.56 -15.29
N ALA A 61 4.92 8.08 -14.97
CA ALA A 61 5.52 7.93 -13.64
C ALA A 61 4.69 8.60 -12.54
N ILE A 62 4.12 9.79 -12.79
CA ILE A 62 3.22 10.46 -11.84
C ILE A 62 1.95 9.63 -11.61
N LYS A 63 1.36 9.06 -12.66
CA LYS A 63 0.18 8.18 -12.54
C LYS A 63 0.49 6.92 -11.74
N ALA A 64 1.64 6.28 -12.00
CA ALA A 64 2.08 5.11 -11.24
C ALA A 64 2.35 5.44 -9.76
N PHE A 65 2.89 6.63 -9.48
CA PHE A 65 3.08 7.11 -8.11
C PHE A 65 1.75 7.35 -7.39
N TYR A 66 0.78 7.96 -8.07
CA TYR A 66 -0.56 8.16 -7.53
C TYR A 66 -1.25 6.82 -7.19
N ASP A 67 -1.21 5.84 -8.11
CA ASP A 67 -1.74 4.47 -7.86
C ASP A 67 -1.06 3.84 -6.64
N ALA A 68 0.27 3.96 -6.52
CA ALA A 68 0.99 3.43 -5.38
C ALA A 68 0.55 4.06 -4.05
N LEU A 69 0.35 5.38 -4.01
CA LEU A 69 -0.15 6.07 -2.82
C LEU A 69 -1.56 5.62 -2.44
N GLU A 70 -2.45 5.44 -3.42
CA GLU A 70 -3.82 4.97 -3.19
C GLU A 70 -3.81 3.56 -2.57
N LYS A 71 -3.00 2.65 -3.13
CA LYS A 71 -2.86 1.28 -2.61
C LYS A 71 -2.22 1.23 -1.23
N MET A 72 -1.21 2.06 -0.97
CA MET A 72 -0.62 2.19 0.37
C MET A 72 -1.65 2.70 1.38
N SER A 73 -2.46 3.69 1.01
CA SER A 73 -3.52 4.21 1.90
C SER A 73 -4.54 3.12 2.25
N LYS A 74 -4.90 2.25 1.30
CA LYS A 74 -5.77 1.11 1.55
C LYS A 74 -5.12 0.11 2.51
N ALA A 75 -3.86 -0.26 2.30
CA ALA A 75 -3.15 -1.18 3.18
C ALA A 75 -3.05 -0.66 4.62
N GLU A 76 -2.79 0.63 4.81
CA GLU A 76 -2.78 1.25 6.15
C GLU A 76 -4.16 1.25 6.81
N HIS A 77 -5.24 1.38 6.03
CA HIS A 77 -6.61 1.26 6.53
C HIS A 77 -6.92 -0.17 7.02
N GLU A 78 -6.57 -1.19 6.24
CA GLU A 78 -6.76 -2.58 6.67
C GLU A 78 -5.91 -2.92 7.91
N LYS A 79 -4.71 -2.36 7.97
CA LYS A 79 -3.84 -2.47 9.14
C LYS A 79 -4.48 -1.86 10.39
N SER A 80 -5.17 -0.72 10.28
CA SER A 80 -5.84 -0.13 11.44
C SER A 80 -6.97 -1.04 11.95
N HIS A 81 -7.74 -1.66 11.06
CA HIS A 81 -8.74 -2.67 11.46
C HIS A 81 -8.15 -3.91 12.12
N LEU A 82 -7.00 -4.38 11.64
CA LEU A 82 -6.28 -5.47 12.29
C LEU A 82 -5.85 -5.07 13.71
N LEU A 83 -5.33 -3.85 13.90
CA LEU A 83 -4.94 -3.29 15.21
C LEU A 83 -6.13 -3.17 16.17
N GLU A 84 -7.27 -2.70 15.70
CA GLU A 84 -8.51 -2.64 16.48
C GLU A 84 -8.97 -4.03 16.96
N SER A 85 -8.77 -5.06 16.12
CA SER A 85 -9.11 -6.45 16.45
C SER A 85 -8.29 -6.98 17.62
N TYR A 86 -6.99 -6.69 17.64
CA TYR A 86 -6.11 -7.09 18.75
C TYR A 86 -6.60 -6.53 20.08
N GLY A 87 -6.90 -5.23 20.12
CA GLY A 87 -7.42 -4.58 21.33
C GLY A 87 -8.74 -5.20 21.80
N SER A 88 -9.65 -5.46 20.86
CA SER A 88 -10.96 -6.06 21.13
C SER A 88 -10.85 -7.48 21.70
N ILE A 89 -9.92 -8.29 21.16
CA ILE A 89 -9.68 -9.66 21.64
C ILE A 89 -9.09 -9.65 23.05
N ILE A 90 -8.08 -8.82 23.31
CA ILE A 90 -7.45 -8.74 24.63
C ILE A 90 -8.49 -8.31 25.68
N LEU A 91 -9.32 -7.31 25.36
CA LEU A 91 -10.39 -6.87 26.24
C LEU A 91 -11.41 -7.99 26.49
N ALA A 92 -11.86 -8.68 25.44
CA ALA A 92 -12.82 -9.76 25.57
C ALA A 92 -12.28 -10.95 26.41
N LEU A 93 -10.98 -11.23 26.31
CA LEU A 93 -10.33 -12.24 27.16
C LEU A 93 -10.26 -11.78 28.62
N GLU A 94 -9.89 -10.52 28.86
CA GLU A 94 -9.86 -9.96 30.22
C GLU A 94 -11.24 -9.97 30.87
N GLU A 95 -12.29 -9.58 30.15
CA GLU A 95 -13.67 -9.64 30.62
C GLU A 95 -14.11 -11.07 30.99
N GLN A 96 -13.63 -12.08 30.26
CA GLN A 96 -13.90 -13.48 30.61
C GLN A 96 -13.15 -13.89 31.89
N PHE A 97 -11.89 -13.48 32.06
CA PHE A 97 -11.15 -13.73 33.28
C PHE A 97 -11.77 -13.05 34.50
N GLN A 98 -12.20 -11.79 34.39
CA GLN A 98 -12.86 -11.09 35.50
C GLN A 98 -14.14 -11.80 35.95
N LYS A 99 -14.97 -12.25 34.98
CA LYS A 99 -16.16 -13.07 35.27
C LYS A 99 -15.84 -14.36 36.02
N LEU A 100 -14.76 -15.06 35.64
CA LEU A 100 -14.31 -16.27 36.33
C LEU A 100 -13.80 -16.00 37.75
N LEU A 101 -13.20 -14.83 37.97
CA LEU A 101 -12.72 -14.38 39.28
C LEU A 101 -13.83 -13.80 40.17
N GLY A 102 -15.08 -13.74 39.69
CA GLY A 102 -16.21 -13.16 40.43
C GLY A 102 -16.08 -11.66 40.67
N LYS A 103 -15.35 -10.96 39.79
CA LYS A 103 -15.15 -9.51 39.81
C LYS A 103 -16.03 -8.81 38.79
#